data_AF-A0A3M7RCA3-F1
#
_entry.id   AF-A0A3M7RCA3-F1
#
_cell.length_a   1.000
_cell.length_b   1.000
_cell.length_c   1.000
_cell.angle_alpha   90.00
_cell.angle_beta   90.00
_cell.angle_gamma   90.00
#
_symmetry.space_group_name_H-M   'P 1'
#
loop_
_entity.id
_entity.type
_entity.pdbx_description
1 polymer ?
#
loop_
_entity_poly.entity_id
_entity_poly.type
_entity_poly.pdbx_seq_one_letter_code
_entity_poly.pdbx_strand_id
1 'polypeptide(L)'
;MEEAFKINQKSPKIRNDSAVQGYYIRAKMIDYTIKGFLNQISTKKQIVNLGAGFDSTFFRLKDQSLLDNALFIEINKNFVTHEHALEHFDAALEHIDFPDVINRKISLIKNNQILSNMCQDLVQVKEINGNKVYQSLNSNLLIIGIDLRNTELLEAILKSVSLYDENAPTIFLSEVVMTYMSVKSCNGLLKWISETFSNCFLAVYEQINPFDPFGQVMCSHFAKLGSPLKCILKYPFEYEQKNRYEQMIQI
;
A
#
# COMPACT_ATOMS: atom_id res chain seq x y z
N MET A 1 22.43 2.29 -2.26
CA MET A 1 21.49 1.74 -3.27
C MET A 1 21.25 0.22 -3.09
N GLU A 2 22.28 -0.63 -3.02
CA GLU A 2 22.10 -2.08 -2.78
C GLU A 2 21.59 -2.45 -1.37
N GLU A 3 21.96 -1.68 -0.34
CA GLU A 3 21.67 -2.07 1.04
C GLU A 3 20.18 -1.94 1.40
N ALA A 4 19.45 -0.96 0.84
CA ALA A 4 18.01 -0.80 1.07
C ALA A 4 17.18 -2.00 0.57
N PHE A 5 17.66 -2.72 -0.46
CA PHE A 5 17.01 -3.93 -0.98
C PHE A 5 17.36 -5.20 -0.17
N LYS A 6 18.46 -5.19 0.60
CA LYS A 6 18.97 -6.35 1.36
C LYS A 6 18.36 -6.50 2.76
N ILE A 7 17.66 -5.49 3.27
CA ILE A 7 17.17 -5.44 4.67
C ILE A 7 16.04 -6.46 4.97
N ASN A 8 15.47 -7.13 3.95
CA ASN A 8 14.28 -7.98 4.12
C ASN A 8 14.35 -9.41 3.61
N GLN A 9 15.51 -9.88 3.16
CA GLN A 9 15.60 -11.24 2.61
C GLN A 9 16.22 -12.19 3.64
N LYS A 10 15.42 -13.12 4.17
CA LYS A 10 15.96 -14.43 4.58
C LYS A 10 16.71 -15.01 3.38
N SER A 11 17.80 -15.75 3.64
CA SER A 11 18.76 -16.36 2.69
C SER A 11 18.28 -16.42 1.24
N PRO A 12 19.08 -16.01 0.24
CA PRO A 12 18.63 -15.88 -1.14
C PRO A 12 18.05 -17.20 -1.63
N LYS A 13 16.72 -17.26 -1.77
CA LYS A 13 16.06 -18.33 -2.50
C LYS A 13 16.36 -18.09 -3.97
N ILE A 14 16.97 -19.07 -4.63
CA ILE A 14 17.18 -19.05 -6.08
C ILE A 14 15.80 -18.90 -6.73
N ARG A 15 15.58 -17.76 -7.41
CA ARG A 15 14.40 -17.51 -8.22
C ARG A 15 14.75 -17.83 -9.66
N ASN A 16 13.79 -18.34 -10.42
CA ASN A 16 13.98 -18.52 -11.87
C ASN A 16 14.04 -17.14 -12.57
N ASP A 17 14.69 -17.11 -13.74
CA ASP A 17 14.96 -15.86 -14.47
C ASP A 17 13.69 -15.10 -14.84
N SER A 18 12.61 -15.81 -15.20
CA SER A 18 11.34 -15.21 -15.56
C SER A 18 10.66 -14.48 -14.39
N ALA A 19 10.72 -15.04 -13.17
CA ALA A 19 10.21 -14.33 -12.00
C ALA A 19 11.05 -13.09 -11.69
N VAL A 20 12.38 -13.18 -11.79
CA VAL A 20 13.28 -12.03 -11.57
C VAL A 20 12.97 -10.91 -12.56
N GLN A 21 12.80 -11.24 -13.84
CA GLN A 21 12.38 -10.29 -14.88
C GLN A 21 11.00 -9.66 -14.58
N GLY A 22 10.02 -10.47 -14.17
CA GLY A 22 8.70 -9.99 -13.77
C GLY A 22 8.75 -8.99 -12.61
N TYR A 23 9.54 -9.29 -11.57
CA TYR A 23 9.74 -8.36 -10.44
C TYR A 23 10.44 -7.06 -10.88
N TYR A 24 11.42 -7.14 -11.78
CA TYR A 24 12.10 -5.96 -12.31
C TYR A 24 11.13 -5.06 -13.09
N ILE A 25 10.32 -5.63 -13.99
CA ILE A 25 9.32 -4.88 -14.78
C ILE A 25 8.30 -4.23 -13.84
N ARG A 26 7.76 -4.98 -12.87
CA ARG A 26 6.85 -4.48 -11.84
C ARG A 26 7.43 -3.26 -11.13
N ALA A 27 8.65 -3.38 -10.60
CA ALA A 27 9.33 -2.29 -9.88
C ALA A 27 9.55 -1.06 -10.78
N LYS A 28 9.96 -1.27 -12.05
CA LYS A 28 10.17 -0.18 -13.00
C LYS A 28 8.88 0.52 -13.41
N MET A 29 7.78 -0.21 -13.58
CA MET A 29 6.47 0.38 -13.91
C MET A 29 5.96 1.29 -12.80
N ILE A 30 6.06 0.85 -11.54
CA ILE A 30 5.66 1.67 -10.38
C ILE A 30 6.58 2.88 -10.24
N ASP A 31 7.90 2.70 -10.33
CA ASP A 31 8.87 3.81 -10.28
C ASP A 31 8.62 4.85 -11.40
N TYR A 32 8.37 4.38 -12.62
CA TYR A 32 8.04 5.24 -13.76
C TYR A 32 6.75 6.04 -13.52
N THR A 33 5.72 5.37 -13.02
CA THR A 33 4.42 6.00 -12.72
C THR A 33 4.54 7.10 -11.67
N ILE A 34 5.24 6.81 -10.57
CA ILE A 34 5.45 7.79 -9.50
C ILE A 34 6.26 8.98 -9.99
N LYS A 35 7.34 8.74 -10.75
CA LYS A 35 8.17 9.82 -11.30
C LYS A 35 7.41 10.67 -12.31
N GLY A 36 6.57 10.07 -13.14
CA GLY A 36 5.68 10.80 -14.03
C GLY A 36 4.77 11.76 -13.28
N PHE A 37 4.10 11.27 -12.23
CA PHE A 37 3.26 12.10 -11.35
C PHE A 37 4.06 13.23 -10.67
N LEU A 38 5.21 12.90 -10.08
CA LEU A 38 6.05 13.88 -9.40
C LEU A 38 6.57 14.99 -10.34
N ASN A 39 6.90 14.66 -11.58
CA ASN A 39 7.42 15.61 -12.57
C ASN A 39 6.34 16.52 -13.16
N GLN A 40 5.10 16.05 -13.25
CA GLN A 40 3.99 16.82 -13.82
C GLN A 40 3.40 17.85 -12.86
N ILE A 41 3.60 17.67 -11.56
CA ILE A 41 2.97 18.48 -10.51
C ILE A 41 4.03 19.26 -9.75
N SER A 42 4.09 20.58 -9.94
CA SER A 42 5.07 21.45 -9.27
C SER A 42 4.63 21.90 -7.86
N THR A 43 3.33 21.83 -7.57
CA THR A 43 2.74 22.22 -6.29
C THR A 43 2.86 21.12 -5.24
N LYS A 44 2.36 21.40 -4.02
CA LYS A 44 2.15 20.37 -3.00
C LYS A 44 1.37 19.19 -3.59
N LYS A 45 1.83 17.98 -3.33
CA LYS A 45 1.29 16.72 -3.87
C LYS A 45 1.47 15.58 -2.87
N GLN A 46 0.71 14.51 -3.05
CA GLN A 46 0.72 13.37 -2.12
C GLN A 46 0.88 12.05 -2.88
N ILE A 47 1.65 11.13 -2.31
CA ILE A 47 1.74 9.74 -2.75
C ILE A 47 1.20 8.88 -1.61
N VAL A 48 0.19 8.06 -1.88
CA VAL A 48 -0.41 7.14 -0.92
C VAL A 48 -0.13 5.70 -1.37
N ASN A 49 0.78 5.03 -0.68
CA ASN A 49 1.10 3.63 -0.92
C ASN A 49 0.22 2.72 -0.04
N LEU A 50 -0.82 2.16 -0.64
CA LEU A 50 -1.79 1.28 0.02
C LEU A 50 -1.17 -0.11 0.19
N GLY A 51 -1.10 -0.60 1.43
CA GLY A 51 -0.48 -1.89 1.73
C GLY A 51 1.02 -1.89 1.42
N ALA A 52 1.73 -0.81 1.76
CA ALA A 52 3.14 -0.60 1.40
C ALA A 52 4.08 -1.75 1.83
N GLY A 53 3.70 -2.53 2.84
CA GLY A 53 4.54 -3.55 3.46
C GLY A 53 5.88 -2.95 3.86
N PHE A 54 6.94 -3.57 3.39
CA PHE A 54 8.30 -3.08 3.55
C PHE A 54 8.88 -2.44 2.28
N ASP A 55 8.01 -1.86 1.46
CA ASP A 55 8.43 -1.08 0.31
C ASP A 55 9.43 0.03 0.71
N SER A 56 10.42 0.23 -0.15
CA SER A 56 11.53 1.16 0.05
C SER A 56 11.43 2.41 -0.83
N THR A 57 10.30 2.62 -1.52
CA THR A 57 10.14 3.67 -2.53
C THR A 57 10.35 5.06 -1.95
N PHE A 58 9.81 5.33 -0.75
CA PHE A 58 10.09 6.58 -0.04
C PHE A 58 11.60 6.86 0.05
N PHE A 59 12.37 5.91 0.58
CA PHE A 59 13.81 6.07 0.78
C PHE A 59 14.54 6.24 -0.55
N ARG A 60 14.16 5.47 -1.60
CA ARG A 60 14.76 5.60 -2.94
C ARG A 60 14.50 6.98 -3.56
N LEU A 61 13.27 7.49 -3.43
CA LEU A 61 12.91 8.81 -3.98
C LEU A 61 13.53 9.95 -3.17
N LYS A 62 13.64 9.79 -1.85
CA LYS A 62 14.33 10.74 -0.98
C LYS A 62 15.82 10.85 -1.30
N ASP A 63 16.49 9.71 -1.47
CA ASP A 63 17.90 9.64 -1.87
C ASP A 63 18.15 10.30 -3.25
N GLN A 64 17.16 10.27 -4.14
CA GLN A 64 17.19 10.92 -5.46
C GLN A 64 16.75 12.40 -5.43
N SER A 65 16.42 12.95 -4.26
CA SER A 65 15.88 14.31 -4.13
C SER A 65 14.63 14.57 -4.96
N LEU A 66 13.74 13.57 -5.07
CA LEU A 66 12.52 13.64 -5.89
C LEU A 66 11.24 13.95 -5.08
N LEU A 67 11.34 14.08 -3.76
CA LEU A 67 10.19 14.29 -2.86
C LEU A 67 9.92 15.76 -2.51
N ASP A 68 10.45 16.70 -3.29
CA ASP A 68 10.18 18.12 -3.09
C ASP A 68 8.68 18.41 -3.21
N ASN A 69 8.15 19.09 -2.19
CA ASN A 69 6.73 19.37 -2.01
C ASN A 69 5.82 18.12 -2.02
N ALA A 70 6.36 16.92 -1.82
CA ALA A 70 5.62 15.68 -1.82
C ALA A 70 5.49 15.11 -0.40
N LEU A 71 4.25 14.86 0.03
CA LEU A 71 3.96 14.03 1.20
C LEU A 71 3.91 12.56 0.76
N PHE A 72 4.71 11.71 1.38
CA PHE A 72 4.67 10.26 1.17
C PHE A 72 3.93 9.60 2.34
N ILE A 73 2.82 8.94 2.03
CA ILE A 73 1.95 8.26 2.99
C ILE A 73 2.02 6.76 2.73
N GLU A 74 2.42 5.98 3.73
CA GLU A 74 2.37 4.53 3.71
C GLU A 74 1.26 4.02 4.60
N ILE A 75 0.38 3.18 4.06
CA ILE A 75 -0.70 2.57 4.83
C ILE A 75 -0.46 1.08 4.88
N ASN A 76 -0.45 0.51 6.09
CA ASN A 76 -0.27 -0.93 6.29
C ASN A 76 -1.32 -1.45 7.25
N LYS A 77 -1.77 -2.68 7.03
CA LYS A 77 -2.64 -3.36 8.00
C LYS A 77 -1.94 -3.41 9.35
N ASN A 78 -2.58 -2.84 10.36
CA ASN A 78 -2.17 -2.97 11.74
C ASN A 78 -2.88 -4.16 12.37
N PHE A 79 -2.14 -4.93 13.17
CA PHE A 79 -2.73 -5.98 13.97
C PHE A 79 -3.14 -5.39 15.32
N VAL A 80 -4.40 -4.99 15.43
CA VAL A 80 -4.98 -4.62 16.73
C VAL A 80 -5.45 -5.92 17.38
N THR A 81 -4.80 -6.33 18.47
CA THR A 81 -5.34 -7.37 19.35
C THR A 81 -6.62 -6.84 19.97
N HIS A 82 -7.77 -7.16 19.36
CA HIS A 82 -9.02 -7.02 20.08
C HIS A 82 -9.14 -8.20 21.03
N GLU A 83 -9.24 -7.93 22.33
CA GLU A 83 -9.79 -8.90 23.30
C GLU A 83 -11.19 -9.39 22.87
N HIS A 84 -11.85 -8.68 21.94
CA HIS A 84 -13.20 -8.97 21.44
C HIS A 84 -13.24 -9.67 20.06
N ALA A 85 -12.13 -10.20 19.54
CA ALA A 85 -12.11 -10.88 18.22
C ALA A 85 -12.97 -12.17 18.14
N LEU A 86 -13.70 -12.53 19.20
CA LEU A 86 -14.51 -13.74 19.31
C LEU A 86 -15.96 -13.59 18.83
N GLU A 87 -16.45 -12.38 18.52
CA GLU A 87 -17.87 -12.20 18.19
C GLU A 87 -18.24 -12.49 16.71
N HIS A 88 -17.26 -12.60 15.82
CA HIS A 88 -17.52 -12.86 14.39
C HIS A 88 -16.61 -13.95 13.82
N PHE A 89 -17.10 -15.19 13.80
CA PHE A 89 -16.39 -16.37 13.28
C PHE A 89 -15.98 -16.23 11.80
N ASP A 90 -16.80 -15.54 10.98
CA ASP A 90 -16.48 -15.29 9.57
C ASP A 90 -15.37 -14.24 9.36
N ALA A 91 -15.21 -13.30 10.30
CA ALA A 91 -14.12 -12.32 10.26
C ALA A 91 -12.78 -12.97 10.62
N ALA A 92 -12.77 -13.93 11.55
CA ALA A 92 -11.57 -14.61 12.03
C ALA A 92 -10.77 -15.33 10.93
N LEU A 93 -11.44 -15.82 9.88
CA LEU A 93 -10.79 -16.42 8.71
C LEU A 93 -10.08 -15.38 7.80
N GLU A 94 -10.46 -14.10 7.84
CA GLU A 94 -9.74 -13.00 7.16
C GLU A 94 -8.58 -12.42 7.99
N HIS A 95 -8.36 -12.93 9.21
CA HIS A 95 -7.34 -12.48 10.16
C HIS A 95 -6.14 -13.43 10.32
N ILE A 96 -6.10 -14.53 9.57
CA ILE A 96 -5.01 -15.51 9.64
C ILE A 96 -3.69 -14.86 9.15
N ASP A 97 -2.76 -14.70 10.09
CA ASP A 97 -1.31 -14.53 9.92
C ASP A 97 -0.80 -13.33 9.10
N PHE A 98 -1.02 -12.11 9.61
CA PHE A 98 -0.16 -10.99 9.23
C PHE A 98 0.64 -10.46 10.42
N PRO A 99 1.99 -10.51 10.39
CA PRO A 99 2.82 -9.95 11.44
C PRO A 99 2.56 -8.45 11.54
N ASP A 100 2.74 -7.87 12.72
CA ASP A 100 2.67 -6.42 12.95
C ASP A 100 3.68 -5.69 12.04
N VAL A 101 3.22 -5.33 10.84
CA VAL A 101 4.05 -4.81 9.74
C VAL A 101 4.64 -3.48 10.16
N ILE A 102 3.86 -2.66 10.85
CA ILE A 102 4.26 -1.34 11.32
C ILE A 102 5.37 -1.45 12.35
N ASN A 103 5.18 -2.20 13.45
CA ASN A 103 6.22 -2.28 14.48
C ASN A 103 7.52 -2.86 13.91
N ARG A 104 7.43 -3.86 13.02
CA ARG A 104 8.60 -4.41 12.35
C ARG A 104 9.27 -3.39 11.43
N LYS A 105 8.50 -2.66 10.62
CA LYS A 105 9.04 -1.64 9.70
C LYS A 105 9.72 -0.51 10.48
N ILE A 106 9.06 0.02 11.51
CA ILE A 106 9.62 1.07 12.37
C ILE A 106 10.89 0.58 13.07
N SER A 107 10.91 -0.67 13.57
CA SER A 107 12.10 -1.28 14.14
C SER A 107 13.26 -1.36 13.13
N LEU A 108 12.98 -1.79 11.89
CA LEU A 108 14.00 -1.85 10.83
C LEU A 108 14.54 -0.46 10.46
N ILE A 109 13.67 0.55 10.36
CA ILE A 109 14.07 1.93 10.06
C ILE A 109 14.98 2.46 11.18
N LYS A 110 14.57 2.31 12.44
CA LYS A 110 15.32 2.83 13.59
C LYS A 110 16.66 2.13 13.80
N ASN A 111 16.73 0.83 13.54
CA ASN A 111 17.94 0.03 13.72
C ASN A 111 18.91 0.09 12.52
N ASN A 112 18.52 0.72 11.41
CA ASN A 112 19.39 0.92 10.27
C ASN A 112 19.80 2.39 10.17
N GLN A 113 21.10 2.68 10.33
CA GLN A 113 21.60 4.06 10.36
C GLN A 113 21.27 4.86 9.09
N ILE A 114 21.31 4.21 7.92
CA ILE A 114 21.04 4.87 6.63
C ILE A 114 19.56 5.28 6.55
N LEU A 115 18.65 4.36 6.86
CA LEU A 115 17.21 4.64 6.84
C LEU A 115 16.83 5.65 7.92
N SER A 116 17.34 5.48 9.14
CA SER A 116 17.12 6.39 10.26
C SER A 116 17.58 7.81 9.92
N ASN A 117 18.75 7.97 9.30
CA ASN A 117 19.25 9.28 8.87
C ASN A 117 18.35 9.98 7.85
N MET A 118 17.63 9.22 7.01
CA MET A 118 16.69 9.78 6.05
C MET A 118 15.39 10.28 6.69
N CYS A 119 15.07 9.90 7.93
CA CYS A 119 13.87 10.32 8.65
C CYS A 119 14.09 10.34 10.17
N GLN A 120 15.10 11.09 10.63
CA GLN A 120 15.55 11.06 12.04
C GLN A 120 14.46 11.46 13.03
N ASP A 121 13.57 12.35 12.61
CA ASP A 121 12.42 12.84 13.36
C ASP A 121 11.17 11.94 13.23
N LEU A 122 11.31 10.72 12.71
CA LEU A 122 10.20 9.76 12.62
C LEU A 122 9.79 9.27 14.02
N VAL A 123 8.69 9.82 14.51
CA VAL A 123 8.15 9.53 15.84
C VAL A 123 6.70 9.07 15.76
N GLN A 124 6.25 8.31 16.76
CA GLN A 124 4.82 8.02 16.91
C GLN A 124 4.13 9.29 17.38
N VAL A 125 3.22 9.81 16.57
CA VAL A 125 2.50 11.05 16.89
C VAL A 125 1.11 10.78 17.46
N LYS A 126 0.49 9.65 17.11
CA LYS A 126 -0.86 9.28 17.54
C LYS A 126 -1.04 7.77 17.65
N GLU A 127 -2.05 7.39 18.44
CA GLU A 127 -2.62 6.05 18.46
C GLU A 127 -4.14 6.18 18.61
N ILE A 128 -4.91 5.64 17.67
CA ILE A 128 -6.38 5.75 17.65
C ILE A 128 -6.96 4.34 17.54
N ASN A 129 -7.69 3.88 18.56
CA ASN A 129 -8.23 2.51 18.62
C ASN A 129 -7.16 1.43 18.36
N GLY A 130 -5.95 1.62 18.91
CA GLY A 130 -4.80 0.74 18.71
C GLY A 130 -4.07 0.93 17.37
N ASN A 131 -4.56 1.79 16.47
CA ASN A 131 -3.94 2.11 15.18
C ASN A 131 -2.87 3.19 15.34
N LYS A 132 -1.61 2.79 15.12
CA LYS A 132 -0.44 3.65 15.33
C LYS A 132 -0.18 4.53 14.11
N VAL A 133 0.23 5.76 14.38
CA VAL A 133 0.58 6.75 13.35
C VAL A 133 1.97 7.29 13.64
N TYR A 134 2.88 7.15 12.69
CA TYR A 134 4.24 7.67 12.74
C TYR A 134 4.42 8.77 11.70
N GLN A 135 5.12 9.83 12.07
CA GLN A 135 5.30 11.00 11.23
C GLN A 135 6.73 11.53 11.35
N SER A 136 7.31 11.93 10.22
CA SER A 136 8.54 12.73 10.12
C SER A 136 8.19 13.99 9.32
N LEU A 137 8.18 15.13 10.01
CA LEU A 137 7.84 16.43 9.44
C LEU A 137 8.90 16.90 8.47
N ASN A 138 10.18 16.76 8.83
CA ASN A 138 11.30 17.21 8.00
C ASN A 138 11.41 16.41 6.70
N SER A 139 10.90 15.18 6.71
CA SER A 139 11.00 14.28 5.56
C SER A 139 9.70 14.13 4.78
N ASN A 140 8.62 14.79 5.23
CA ASN A 140 7.27 14.62 4.69
C ASN A 140 6.87 13.14 4.56
N LEU A 141 7.12 12.36 5.62
CA LEU A 141 6.76 10.93 5.68
C LEU A 141 5.68 10.70 6.73
N LEU A 142 4.64 9.98 6.34
CA LEU A 142 3.57 9.50 7.21
C LEU A 142 3.44 7.98 7.05
N ILE A 143 3.46 7.25 8.15
CA ILE A 143 3.25 5.80 8.18
C ILE A 143 2.06 5.51 9.09
N ILE A 144 1.01 4.93 8.53
CA ILE A 144 -0.26 4.64 9.21
C ILE A 144 -0.46 3.13 9.29
N GLY A 145 -0.63 2.64 10.51
CA GLY A 145 -1.10 1.29 10.76
C GLY A 145 -2.61 1.23 10.85
N ILE A 146 -3.31 0.80 9.80
CA ILE A 146 -4.76 0.62 9.79
C ILE A 146 -5.20 -0.44 8.78
N ASP A 147 -6.30 -1.12 9.08
CA ASP A 147 -7.01 -1.95 8.11
C ASP A 147 -7.69 -1.09 7.03
N LEU A 148 -7.27 -1.23 5.78
CA LEU A 148 -7.83 -0.51 4.62
C LEU A 148 -9.34 -0.73 4.40
N ARG A 149 -9.94 -1.75 5.05
CA ARG A 149 -11.39 -1.97 5.04
C ARG A 149 -12.15 -0.93 5.87
N ASN A 150 -11.49 -0.24 6.80
CA ASN A 150 -12.08 0.78 7.66
C ASN A 150 -11.75 2.19 7.14
N THR A 151 -12.44 2.60 6.08
CA THR A 151 -12.23 3.89 5.41
C THR A 151 -12.60 5.09 6.29
N GLU A 152 -13.64 4.97 7.12
CA GLU A 152 -14.05 6.02 8.06
C GLU A 152 -12.94 6.35 9.07
N LEU A 153 -12.34 5.32 9.68
CA LEU A 153 -11.24 5.52 10.61
C LEU A 153 -9.97 5.99 9.89
N LEU A 154 -9.71 5.51 8.66
CA LEU A 154 -8.59 6.00 7.85
C LEU A 154 -8.71 7.49 7.58
N GLU A 155 -9.90 7.96 7.20
CA GLU A 155 -10.16 9.38 6.98
C GLU A 155 -9.99 10.19 8.26
N ALA A 156 -10.54 9.71 9.39
CA ALA A 156 -10.38 10.36 10.67
C ALA A 156 -8.89 10.48 11.06
N ILE A 157 -8.08 9.44 10.83
CA ILE A 157 -6.64 9.47 11.06
C ILE A 157 -5.96 10.51 10.16
N LEU A 158 -6.23 10.49 8.85
CA LEU A 158 -5.65 11.41 7.87
C LEU A 158 -5.97 12.87 8.21
N LYS A 159 -7.24 13.18 8.50
CA LYS A 159 -7.68 14.52 8.90
C LYS A 159 -7.08 14.97 10.24
N SER A 160 -6.63 14.03 11.06
CA SER A 160 -6.03 14.35 12.35
C SER A 160 -4.55 14.74 12.26
N VAL A 161 -3.85 14.47 11.15
CA VAL A 161 -2.41 14.76 11.02
C VAL A 161 -2.17 16.04 10.22
N SER A 162 -1.11 16.79 10.58
CA SER A 162 -0.88 18.14 10.07
C SER A 162 -0.38 18.23 8.62
N LEU A 163 0.24 17.18 8.08
CA LEU A 163 0.82 17.22 6.73
C LEU A 163 -0.22 16.99 5.63
N TYR A 164 -1.28 16.24 5.96
CA TYR A 164 -2.32 15.81 5.02
C TYR A 164 -3.12 16.99 4.48
N ASP A 165 -3.41 16.95 3.18
CA ASP A 165 -4.21 17.95 2.49
C ASP A 165 -5.12 17.25 1.49
N GLU A 166 -6.43 17.28 1.77
CA GLU A 166 -7.45 16.62 0.93
C GLU A 166 -7.57 17.23 -0.47
N ASN A 167 -7.12 18.48 -0.66
CA ASN A 167 -7.20 19.17 -1.96
C ASN A 167 -5.90 19.05 -2.78
N ALA A 168 -4.83 18.53 -2.19
CA ALA A 168 -3.58 18.33 -2.91
C ALA A 168 -3.74 17.18 -3.93
N PRO A 169 -3.20 17.33 -5.16
CA PRO A 169 -3.14 16.24 -6.11
C PRO A 169 -2.52 14.99 -5.48
N THR A 170 -3.19 13.85 -5.59
CA THR A 170 -2.83 12.64 -4.86
C THR A 170 -2.77 11.43 -5.77
N ILE A 171 -1.65 10.70 -5.78
CA ILE A 171 -1.57 9.39 -6.43
C ILE A 171 -1.67 8.27 -5.41
N PHE A 172 -2.63 7.36 -5.60
CA PHE A 172 -2.78 6.12 -4.86
C PHE A 172 -2.09 4.99 -5.61
N LEU A 173 -1.30 4.21 -4.89
CA LEU A 173 -0.62 3.03 -5.40
C LEU A 173 -1.23 1.79 -4.73
N SER A 174 -1.65 0.82 -5.54
CA SER A 174 -2.04 -0.51 -5.07
C SER A 174 -1.23 -1.57 -5.80
N GLU A 175 -0.18 -2.06 -5.17
CA GLU A 175 0.80 -2.96 -5.79
C GLU A 175 0.65 -4.40 -5.26
N VAL A 176 -0.33 -5.13 -5.81
CA VAL A 176 -0.78 -6.44 -5.35
C VAL A 176 -1.34 -6.36 -3.93
N VAL A 177 -2.39 -5.57 -3.75
CA VAL A 177 -2.99 -5.32 -2.42
C VAL A 177 -4.50 -5.51 -2.43
N MET A 178 -5.23 -4.78 -3.29
CA MET A 178 -6.69 -4.88 -3.36
C MET A 178 -7.14 -6.27 -3.81
N THR A 179 -6.34 -6.99 -4.59
CA THR A 179 -6.62 -8.38 -4.99
C THR A 179 -6.93 -9.31 -3.81
N TYR A 180 -6.39 -9.06 -2.61
CA TYR A 180 -6.63 -9.88 -1.40
C TYR A 180 -7.87 -9.46 -0.59
N MET A 181 -8.46 -8.31 -0.90
CA MET A 181 -9.64 -7.78 -0.23
C MET A 181 -10.92 -8.25 -0.93
N SER A 182 -12.01 -8.36 -0.19
CA SER A 182 -13.32 -8.67 -0.77
C SER A 182 -13.73 -7.60 -1.78
N VAL A 183 -14.54 -7.97 -2.78
CA VAL A 183 -15.09 -7.01 -3.77
C VAL A 183 -15.78 -5.83 -3.08
N LYS A 184 -16.55 -6.11 -2.02
CA LYS A 184 -17.23 -5.07 -1.22
C LYS A 184 -16.24 -4.10 -0.60
N SER A 185 -15.22 -4.61 0.08
CA SER A 185 -14.21 -3.77 0.73
C SER A 185 -13.40 -2.95 -0.26
N CYS A 186 -12.99 -3.53 -1.39
CA CYS A 186 -12.28 -2.77 -2.41
C CYS A 186 -13.14 -1.69 -3.04
N ASN A 187 -14.40 -1.99 -3.35
CA ASN A 187 -15.31 -1.00 -3.91
C ASN A 187 -15.60 0.11 -2.89
N GLY A 188 -15.69 -0.22 -1.60
CA GLY A 188 -15.77 0.78 -0.53
C GLY A 188 -14.53 1.69 -0.48
N LEU A 189 -13.33 1.11 -0.57
CA LEU A 189 -12.07 1.88 -0.62
C LEU A 189 -12.00 2.80 -1.85
N LEU A 190 -12.36 2.28 -3.04
CA LEU A 190 -12.38 3.06 -4.27
C LEU A 190 -13.38 4.21 -4.21
N LYS A 191 -14.59 3.93 -3.71
CA LYS A 191 -15.64 4.93 -3.52
C LYS A 191 -15.18 6.03 -2.56
N TRP A 192 -14.56 5.65 -1.44
CA TRP A 192 -14.00 6.62 -0.50
C TRP A 192 -12.92 7.50 -1.15
N ILE A 193 -12.02 6.90 -1.95
CA ILE A 193 -11.01 7.68 -2.70
C ILE A 193 -11.68 8.67 -3.64
N SER A 194 -12.66 8.24 -4.45
CA SER A 194 -13.32 9.11 -5.43
C SER A 194 -14.13 10.24 -4.78
N GLU A 195 -14.80 9.97 -3.65
CA GLU A 195 -15.60 10.96 -2.94
C GLU A 195 -14.75 11.94 -2.11
N THR A 196 -13.56 11.52 -1.65
CA THR A 196 -12.71 12.33 -0.77
C THR A 196 -11.71 13.20 -1.55
N PHE A 197 -11.21 12.72 -2.69
CA PHE A 197 -10.13 13.37 -3.42
C PHE A 197 -10.58 13.86 -4.80
N SER A 198 -10.73 15.18 -4.93
CA SER A 198 -11.16 15.82 -6.17
C SER A 198 -10.12 15.76 -7.31
N ASN A 199 -8.84 15.57 -6.98
CA ASN A 199 -7.76 15.41 -7.93
C ASN A 199 -6.88 14.23 -7.53
N CYS A 200 -7.29 13.03 -7.93
CA CYS A 200 -6.55 11.82 -7.65
C CYS A 200 -6.23 10.98 -8.89
N PHE A 201 -5.12 10.27 -8.80
CA PHE A 201 -4.72 9.22 -9.71
C PHE A 201 -4.68 7.89 -8.96
N LEU A 202 -5.06 6.81 -9.62
CA LEU A 202 -4.96 5.47 -9.05
C LEU A 202 -4.10 4.61 -9.98
N ALA A 203 -2.99 4.10 -9.47
CA ALA A 203 -2.12 3.15 -10.14
C ALA A 203 -2.23 1.79 -9.48
N VAL A 204 -2.73 0.80 -10.23
CA VAL A 204 -2.98 -0.56 -9.73
C VAL A 204 -2.13 -1.55 -10.53
N TYR A 205 -1.38 -2.40 -9.82
CA TYR A 205 -0.66 -3.53 -10.39
C TYR A 205 -1.13 -4.81 -9.72
N GLU A 206 -1.90 -5.63 -10.43
CA GLU A 206 -2.53 -6.85 -9.89
C GLU A 206 -2.61 -7.95 -10.94
N GLN A 207 -2.95 -9.17 -10.50
CA GLN A 207 -3.15 -10.33 -11.36
C GLN A 207 -4.47 -10.21 -12.14
N ILE A 208 -4.47 -10.75 -13.36
CA ILE A 208 -5.63 -10.91 -14.26
C ILE A 208 -5.64 -12.32 -14.87
N ASN A 209 -6.65 -12.63 -15.69
CA ASN A 209 -6.83 -13.89 -16.41
C ASN A 209 -6.89 -15.15 -15.50
N PRO A 210 -7.79 -15.20 -14.49
CA PRO A 210 -7.83 -16.30 -13.53
C PRO A 210 -8.28 -17.65 -14.12
N PHE A 211 -8.86 -17.66 -15.32
CA PHE A 211 -9.51 -18.85 -15.89
C PHE A 211 -8.65 -19.60 -16.91
N ASP A 212 -7.55 -19.03 -17.37
CA ASP A 212 -6.60 -19.76 -18.22
C ASP A 212 -5.83 -20.82 -17.40
N PRO A 213 -5.10 -21.76 -18.03
CA PRO A 213 -4.38 -22.80 -17.31
C PRO A 213 -3.37 -22.26 -16.27
N PHE A 214 -2.71 -21.14 -16.54
CA PHE A 214 -1.78 -20.52 -15.60
C PHE A 214 -2.55 -19.85 -14.45
N GLY A 215 -3.61 -19.11 -14.76
CA GLY A 215 -4.50 -18.44 -13.81
C GLY A 215 -5.11 -19.41 -12.80
N GLN A 216 -5.55 -20.58 -13.24
CA GLN A 216 -6.09 -21.61 -12.35
C GLN A 216 -5.04 -22.13 -11.36
N VAL A 217 -3.80 -22.36 -11.84
CA VAL A 217 -2.68 -22.77 -10.98
C VAL A 217 -2.31 -21.66 -10.00
N MET A 218 -2.25 -20.40 -10.47
CA MET A 218 -1.96 -19.22 -9.67
C MET A 218 -2.99 -19.03 -8.55
N CYS A 219 -4.28 -19.03 -8.88
CA CYS A 219 -5.37 -18.90 -7.91
C CYS A 219 -5.33 -20.04 -6.87
N SER A 220 -5.10 -21.27 -7.32
CA SER A 220 -4.95 -22.44 -6.44
C SER A 220 -3.74 -22.32 -5.51
N HIS A 221 -2.63 -21.76 -5.99
CA HIS A 221 -1.43 -21.53 -5.18
C HIS A 221 -1.70 -20.53 -4.04
N PHE A 222 -2.29 -19.37 -4.36
CA PHE A 222 -2.62 -18.35 -3.37
C PHE A 222 -3.66 -18.83 -2.34
N ALA A 223 -4.65 -19.61 -2.78
CA ALA A 223 -5.61 -20.24 -1.87
C ALA A 223 -4.93 -21.21 -0.88
N LYS A 224 -3.99 -22.05 -1.36
CA LYS A 224 -3.21 -22.96 -0.50
C LYS A 224 -2.29 -22.24 0.49
N LEU A 225 -1.85 -21.03 0.17
CA LEU A 225 -1.06 -20.17 1.06
C LEU A 225 -1.91 -19.36 2.06
N GLY A 226 -3.23 -19.57 2.12
CA GLY A 226 -4.11 -18.81 3.01
C GLY A 226 -4.32 -17.35 2.59
N SER A 227 -3.96 -16.99 1.35
CA SER A 227 -4.05 -15.62 0.81
C SER A 227 -4.78 -15.60 -0.54
N PRO A 228 -6.03 -16.09 -0.62
CA PRO A 228 -6.74 -16.21 -1.88
C PRO A 228 -6.92 -14.85 -2.58
N LEU A 229 -6.77 -14.85 -3.90
CA LEU A 229 -7.08 -13.70 -4.75
C LEU A 229 -8.60 -13.58 -4.88
N LYS A 230 -9.20 -12.54 -4.31
CA LYS A 230 -10.65 -12.37 -4.18
C LYS A 230 -11.24 -11.53 -5.31
N CYS A 231 -10.65 -10.36 -5.60
CA CYS A 231 -11.20 -9.46 -6.61
C CYS A 231 -11.06 -9.99 -8.04
N ILE A 232 -10.03 -10.79 -8.31
CA ILE A 232 -9.73 -11.31 -9.65
C ILE A 232 -10.88 -12.14 -10.24
N LEU A 233 -11.70 -12.79 -9.42
CA LEU A 233 -12.83 -13.60 -9.89
C LEU A 233 -14.01 -12.74 -10.37
N LYS A 234 -14.13 -11.50 -9.89
CA LYS A 234 -15.19 -10.56 -10.27
C LYS A 234 -14.77 -9.66 -11.43
N TYR A 235 -13.49 -9.30 -11.50
CA TYR A 235 -12.91 -8.46 -12.55
C TYR A 235 -11.72 -9.20 -13.19
N PRO A 236 -12.00 -10.29 -13.95
CA PRO A 236 -10.97 -11.21 -14.43
C PRO A 236 -10.09 -10.65 -15.54
N PHE A 237 -10.59 -9.73 -16.36
CA PHE A 237 -9.90 -9.20 -17.54
C PHE A 237 -9.69 -7.69 -17.46
N GLU A 238 -8.77 -7.18 -18.29
CA GLU A 238 -8.42 -5.77 -18.37
C GLU A 238 -9.64 -4.87 -18.60
N TYR A 239 -10.54 -5.28 -19.50
CA TYR A 239 -11.75 -4.52 -19.83
C TYR A 239 -12.69 -4.38 -18.62
N GLU A 240 -12.85 -5.41 -17.79
CA GLU A 240 -13.70 -5.32 -16.60
C GLU A 240 -13.07 -4.48 -15.50
N GLN A 241 -11.74 -4.51 -15.36
CA GLN A 241 -11.02 -3.60 -14.47
C GLN A 241 -11.20 -2.15 -14.93
N LYS A 242 -11.08 -1.88 -16.23
CA LYS A 242 -11.32 -0.54 -16.79
C LYS A 242 -12.74 -0.06 -16.49
N ASN A 243 -13.75 -0.88 -16.80
CA ASN A 243 -15.15 -0.55 -16.52
C ASN A 243 -15.38 -0.32 -15.02
N ARG A 244 -14.77 -1.12 -14.15
CA ARG A 244 -14.86 -0.98 -12.69
C ARG A 244 -14.39 0.41 -12.24
N TYR A 245 -13.26 0.90 -12.76
CA TYR A 245 -12.73 2.21 -12.37
C TYR A 245 -13.53 3.36 -13.01
N GLU A 246 -13.96 3.23 -14.27
CA GLU A 246 -14.78 4.24 -14.94
C GLU A 246 -16.11 4.48 -14.22
N GLN A 247 -16.76 3.43 -13.73
CA GLN A 247 -18.01 3.53 -12.95
C GLN A 247 -17.83 4.27 -11.62
N MET A 248 -16.62 4.31 -11.07
CA MET A 248 -16.32 4.99 -9.80
C MET A 248 -16.00 6.47 -10.00
N ILE A 249 -15.65 6.90 -11.22
CA ILE A 249 -15.37 8.30 -11.57
C ILE A 249 -16.66 9.07 -11.93
N GLN A 250 -17.77 8.37 -12.19
CA GLN A 250 -19.05 8.97 -12.59
C GLN A 250 -19.98 9.34 -11.42
N ILE A 251 -19.49 9.30 -10.18
CA ILE A 251 -20.22 9.71 -8.96
C ILE A 251 -19.66 11.06 -8.51
#